data_AF-A0A0C2FWC1-F1
#
_entry.id   AF-A0A0C2FWC1-F1
#
_cell.length_a   1.000
_cell.length_b   1.000
_cell.length_c   1.000
_cell.angle_alpha   90.00
_cell.angle_beta   90.00
_cell.angle_gamma   90.00
#
_symmetry.space_group_name_H-M   'P 1'
#
loop_
_entity.id
_entity.type
_entity.pdbx_description
1 polymer ?
#
loop_
_entity_poly.entity_id
_entity_poly.type
_entity_poly.pdbx_seq_one_letter_code
_entity_poly.pdbx_strand_id
1 'polypeptide(L)'
;LLNCDRRVVWVGVQPHSNQLFMAAEGRIEQVGEDGQVHHVAHLPVADKYDVKFAQEHILILGRDFELYVDWRMISDSVTSYLVSGDICLYITLDHKLRVVSLSSREQLAKERAVELGSRLVVCSKSSTNVTMQMPRGNLETIHPRPFVVRVIKQLIDELKYVEALKEMKKHRIDMNMLVDYKPD
;
A
#
# COMPACT_ATOMS: atom_id res chain seq x y z
N LEU A 1 -27.85 1.90 -30.72
CA LEU A 1 -28.08 1.31 -29.39
C LEU A 1 -26.90 0.38 -29.11
N LEU A 2 -25.87 0.89 -28.43
CA LEU A 2 -24.70 0.10 -28.06
C LEU A 2 -25.16 -0.95 -27.04
N ASN A 3 -25.03 -2.23 -27.38
CA ASN A 3 -25.14 -3.34 -26.44
C ASN A 3 -24.02 -3.21 -25.39
N CYS A 4 -24.26 -2.44 -24.35
CA CYS A 4 -23.42 -2.39 -23.16
C CYS A 4 -23.96 -3.40 -22.15
N ASP A 5 -23.86 -4.69 -22.48
CA ASP A 5 -24.23 -5.79 -21.57
C ASP A 5 -23.08 -6.17 -20.63
N ARG A 6 -21.99 -5.38 -20.64
CA ARG A 6 -20.84 -5.61 -19.77
C ARG A 6 -21.16 -5.19 -18.35
N ARG A 7 -21.14 -6.15 -17.44
CA ARG A 7 -21.32 -5.90 -16.01
C ARG A 7 -20.10 -5.17 -15.46
N VAL A 8 -20.28 -3.89 -15.11
CA VAL A 8 -19.28 -3.11 -14.37
C VAL A 8 -19.23 -3.62 -12.93
N VAL A 9 -18.05 -3.99 -12.47
CA VAL A 9 -17.82 -4.58 -11.14
C VAL A 9 -17.12 -3.62 -10.18
N TRP A 10 -16.50 -2.58 -10.73
CA TRP A 10 -15.87 -1.52 -9.94
C TRP A 10 -15.78 -0.22 -10.76
N VAL A 11 -15.93 0.91 -10.07
CA VAL A 11 -15.72 2.27 -10.61
C VAL A 11 -15.03 3.08 -9.52
N GLY A 12 -14.05 3.90 -9.88
CA GLY A 12 -13.38 4.77 -8.94
C GLY A 12 -12.65 5.93 -9.61
N VAL A 13 -12.46 7.00 -8.86
CA VAL A 13 -11.73 8.19 -9.32
C VAL A 13 -10.42 8.30 -8.54
N GLN A 14 -9.30 8.43 -9.24
CA GLN A 14 -8.01 8.66 -8.63
C GLN A 14 -7.97 10.06 -8.02
N PRO A 15 -7.77 10.20 -6.69
CA PRO A 15 -7.93 11.50 -6.01
C PRO A 15 -6.98 12.61 -6.48
N HIS A 16 -5.77 12.26 -6.93
CA HIS A 16 -4.76 13.25 -7.32
C HIS A 16 -4.94 13.76 -8.75
N SER A 17 -5.37 12.90 -9.68
CA SER A 17 -5.47 13.21 -11.11
C SER A 17 -6.90 13.42 -11.60
N ASN A 18 -7.90 13.14 -10.75
CA ASN A 18 -9.33 13.08 -11.12
C ASN A 18 -9.63 12.13 -12.29
N GLN A 19 -8.73 11.19 -12.58
CA GLN A 19 -8.94 10.18 -13.61
C GLN A 19 -9.97 9.15 -13.14
N LEU A 20 -10.99 8.92 -13.97
CA LEU A 20 -12.02 7.92 -13.74
C LEU A 20 -11.57 6.58 -14.32
N PHE A 21 -11.61 5.54 -13.50
CA PHE A 21 -11.35 4.16 -13.89
C PHE A 21 -12.59 3.30 -13.67
N MET A 22 -12.79 2.33 -14.56
CA MET A 22 -13.84 1.33 -14.47
C MET A 22 -13.28 -0.05 -14.74
N ALA A 23 -13.83 -1.06 -14.06
CA ALA A 23 -13.53 -2.46 -14.30
C ALA A 23 -14.78 -3.20 -14.75
N ALA A 24 -14.70 -3.88 -15.90
CA ALA A 24 -15.77 -4.72 -16.41
C ALA A 24 -15.18 -5.94 -17.13
N GLU A 25 -15.62 -7.15 -16.74
CA GLU A 25 -15.18 -8.41 -17.36
C GLU A 25 -13.64 -8.56 -17.42
N GLY A 26 -12.94 -8.17 -16.35
CA GLY A 26 -11.48 -8.19 -16.28
C GLY A 26 -10.78 -7.06 -17.05
N ARG A 27 -11.49 -6.25 -17.84
CA ARG A 27 -10.92 -5.07 -18.50
C ARG A 27 -10.92 -3.90 -17.53
N ILE A 28 -9.77 -3.25 -17.39
CA ILE A 28 -9.64 -1.97 -16.71
C ILE A 28 -9.56 -0.88 -17.77
N GLU A 29 -10.45 0.09 -17.68
CA GLU A 29 -10.62 1.14 -18.65
C GLU A 29 -10.58 2.50 -17.93
N GLN A 30 -9.91 3.47 -18.54
CA GLN A 30 -9.84 4.86 -18.10
C GLN A 30 -10.76 5.69 -18.97
N VAL A 31 -11.54 6.58 -18.35
CA VAL A 31 -12.38 7.54 -19.06
C VAL A 31 -11.62 8.85 -19.19
N GLY A 32 -11.36 9.27 -20.42
CA GLY A 32 -10.77 10.56 -20.75
C GLY A 32 -11.71 11.73 -20.48
N GLU A 33 -11.17 12.94 -20.45
CA GLU A 33 -11.95 14.18 -20.24
C GLU A 33 -12.96 14.43 -21.37
N ASP A 34 -12.70 13.89 -22.56
CA ASP A 34 -13.59 13.91 -23.72
C ASP A 34 -14.71 12.85 -23.66
N GLY A 35 -14.76 12.07 -22.58
CA GLY A 35 -15.70 10.97 -22.40
C GLY A 35 -15.32 9.69 -23.16
N GLN A 36 -14.17 9.66 -23.84
CA GLN A 36 -13.69 8.44 -24.49
C GLN A 36 -13.16 7.44 -23.47
N VAL A 37 -13.39 6.16 -23.75
CA VAL A 37 -12.97 5.07 -22.88
C VAL A 37 -11.73 4.41 -23.48
N HIS A 38 -10.62 4.47 -22.76
CA HIS A 38 -9.34 3.90 -23.14
C HIS A 38 -9.06 2.65 -22.31
N HIS A 39 -8.78 1.53 -22.97
CA HIS A 39 -8.32 0.33 -22.28
C HIS A 39 -6.93 0.55 -21.68
N VAL A 40 -6.79 0.26 -20.38
CA VAL A 40 -5.53 0.41 -19.64
C VAL A 40 -4.89 -0.94 -19.37
N ALA A 41 -5.68 -1.93 -18.91
CA ALA A 41 -5.14 -3.21 -18.49
C ALA A 41 -6.17 -4.33 -18.52
N HIS A 42 -5.69 -5.57 -18.42
CA HIS A 42 -6.50 -6.75 -18.21
C HIS A 42 -6.10 -7.44 -16.90
N LEU A 43 -7.09 -7.72 -16.05
CA LEU A 43 -6.97 -8.46 -14.81
C LEU A 43 -7.86 -9.71 -14.87
N PRO A 44 -7.59 -10.74 -14.04
CA PRO A 44 -8.48 -11.89 -13.90
C PRO A 44 -9.91 -11.45 -13.57
N VAL A 45 -10.89 -12.09 -14.22
CA VAL A 45 -12.30 -11.71 -14.12
C VAL A 45 -12.81 -11.91 -12.70
N ALA A 46 -13.29 -10.84 -12.08
CA ALA A 46 -13.87 -10.88 -10.74
C ALA A 46 -15.18 -10.10 -10.66
N ASP A 47 -16.08 -10.50 -9.76
CA ASP A 47 -17.33 -9.80 -9.46
C ASP A 47 -17.09 -8.57 -8.58
N LYS A 48 -15.90 -8.46 -7.98
CA LYS A 48 -15.45 -7.35 -7.17
C LYS A 48 -13.93 -7.33 -7.11
N TYR A 49 -13.38 -6.11 -7.14
CA TYR A 49 -12.00 -5.83 -6.75
C TYR A 49 -11.97 -5.00 -5.46
N ASP A 50 -10.98 -5.21 -4.60
CA ASP A 50 -10.66 -4.25 -3.55
C ASP A 50 -9.57 -3.31 -4.08
N VAL A 51 -9.91 -2.03 -4.23
CA VAL A 51 -9.05 -1.03 -4.88
C VAL A 51 -8.72 0.08 -3.92
N LYS A 52 -7.43 0.42 -3.82
CA LYS A 52 -6.92 1.55 -3.03
C LYS A 52 -6.04 2.43 -3.90
N PHE A 53 -6.13 3.73 -3.67
CA PHE A 53 -5.23 4.71 -4.26
C PHE A 53 -4.20 5.16 -3.24
N ALA A 54 -2.95 5.28 -3.66
CA ALA A 54 -1.85 5.76 -2.83
C ALA A 54 -0.91 6.62 -3.69
N GLN A 55 -0.90 7.93 -3.45
CA GLN A 55 -0.21 8.90 -4.32
C GLN A 55 -0.70 8.73 -5.77
N GLU A 56 0.22 8.47 -6.70
CA GLU A 56 -0.04 8.24 -8.12
C GLU A 56 -0.37 6.76 -8.43
N HIS A 57 -0.28 5.87 -7.44
CA HIS A 57 -0.42 4.43 -7.65
C HIS A 57 -1.84 3.94 -7.41
N ILE A 58 -2.26 2.97 -8.22
CA ILE A 58 -3.46 2.18 -8.01
C ILE A 58 -3.09 0.78 -7.56
N LEU A 59 -3.68 0.34 -6.44
CA LEU A 59 -3.53 -1.01 -5.93
C LEU A 59 -4.84 -1.76 -6.08
N ILE A 60 -4.76 -2.99 -6.58
CA ILE A 60 -5.93 -3.83 -6.81
C ILE A 60 -5.67 -5.20 -6.22
N LEU A 61 -6.51 -5.63 -5.27
CA LEU A 61 -6.55 -7.01 -4.79
C LEU A 61 -7.71 -7.74 -5.49
N GLY A 62 -7.35 -8.76 -6.27
CA GLY A 62 -8.26 -9.69 -6.91
C GLY A 62 -8.87 -10.71 -5.92
N ARG A 63 -9.77 -11.56 -6.41
CA ARG A 63 -10.40 -12.60 -5.59
C ARG A 63 -9.48 -13.77 -5.29
N ASP A 64 -8.53 -14.04 -6.20
CA ASP A 64 -7.60 -15.16 -6.09
C ASP A 64 -6.29 -14.73 -5.39
N PHE A 65 -6.39 -13.78 -4.45
CA PHE A 65 -5.28 -13.27 -3.62
C PHE A 65 -4.17 -12.53 -4.38
N GLU A 66 -4.43 -12.15 -5.63
CA GLU A 66 -3.49 -11.43 -6.48
C GLU A 66 -3.53 -9.93 -6.18
N LEU A 67 -2.42 -9.38 -5.70
CA LEU A 67 -2.24 -7.95 -5.49
C LEU A 67 -1.45 -7.35 -6.66
N TYR A 68 -2.04 -6.36 -7.30
CA TYR A 68 -1.46 -5.59 -8.39
C TYR A 68 -1.14 -4.17 -7.93
N VAL A 69 -0.05 -3.61 -8.47
CA VAL A 69 0.32 -2.19 -8.39
C VAL A 69 0.53 -1.69 -9.81
N ASP A 70 -0.27 -0.71 -10.23
CA ASP A 70 -0.29 -0.17 -11.60
C ASP A 70 -0.28 -1.31 -12.63
N TRP A 71 -1.27 -2.19 -12.50
CA TRP A 71 -1.54 -3.31 -13.42
C TRP A 71 -0.50 -4.43 -13.42
N ARG A 72 0.60 -4.29 -12.66
CA ARG A 72 1.61 -5.34 -12.50
C ARG A 72 1.38 -6.08 -11.19
N MET A 73 1.31 -7.41 -11.26
CA MET A 73 1.20 -8.25 -10.07
C MET A 73 2.48 -8.15 -9.24
N ILE A 74 2.32 -7.91 -7.93
CA ILE A 74 3.42 -7.88 -6.95
C ILE A 74 3.43 -9.11 -6.03
N SER A 75 2.29 -9.78 -5.88
CA SER A 75 2.15 -11.04 -5.15
C SER A 75 0.83 -11.70 -5.50
N ASP A 76 0.79 -13.03 -5.50
CA ASP A 76 -0.34 -13.91 -5.85
C ASP A 76 -0.99 -14.58 -4.63
N SER A 77 -0.61 -14.14 -3.44
CA SER A 77 -0.91 -14.85 -2.18
C SER A 77 -1.28 -13.88 -1.07
N VAL A 78 -1.79 -12.69 -1.40
CA VAL A 78 -2.12 -11.63 -0.45
C VAL A 78 -3.48 -11.83 0.19
N THR A 79 -3.50 -11.84 1.53
CA THR A 79 -4.73 -11.99 2.33
C THR A 79 -5.21 -10.67 2.95
N SER A 80 -4.31 -9.71 3.12
CA SER A 80 -4.59 -8.42 3.74
C SER A 80 -3.50 -7.44 3.32
N TYR A 81 -3.87 -6.19 3.02
CA TYR A 81 -2.91 -5.14 2.66
C TYR A 81 -3.33 -3.76 3.16
N LEU A 82 -2.34 -2.92 3.45
CA LEU A 82 -2.49 -1.51 3.79
C LEU A 82 -1.51 -0.66 3.00
N VAL A 83 -1.90 0.58 2.75
CA VAL A 83 -1.10 1.57 2.02
C VAL A 83 -0.94 2.84 2.84
N SER A 84 0.24 3.45 2.78
CA SER A 84 0.56 4.68 3.50
C SER A 84 1.64 5.47 2.75
N GLY A 85 1.23 6.47 1.98
CA GLY A 85 2.15 7.15 1.05
C GLY A 85 2.71 6.16 0.04
N ASP A 86 4.03 6.13 -0.13
CA ASP A 86 4.74 5.21 -1.02
C ASP A 86 4.88 3.77 -0.46
N ILE A 87 4.40 3.48 0.75
CA ILE A 87 4.63 2.17 1.38
C ILE A 87 3.37 1.32 1.30
N CYS A 88 3.51 0.10 0.79
CA CYS A 88 2.50 -0.95 0.88
C CYS A 88 2.97 -2.05 1.84
N LEU A 89 2.12 -2.41 2.81
CA LEU A 89 2.29 -3.60 3.61
C LEU A 89 1.27 -4.63 3.20
N TYR A 90 1.67 -5.90 3.17
CA TYR A 90 0.73 -6.98 2.94
C TYR A 90 1.12 -8.24 3.68
N ILE A 91 0.12 -9.05 4.01
CA ILE A 91 0.27 -10.36 4.62
C ILE A 91 -0.06 -11.42 3.59
N THR A 92 0.83 -12.40 3.46
CA THR A 92 0.70 -13.51 2.52
C THR A 92 0.03 -14.74 3.15
N LEU A 93 -0.40 -15.69 2.31
CA LEU A 93 -0.98 -16.98 2.72
C LEU A 93 -0.02 -17.83 3.55
N ASP A 94 1.30 -17.68 3.37
CA ASP A 94 2.35 -18.33 4.18
C ASP A 94 2.74 -17.54 5.45
N HIS A 95 1.88 -16.60 5.86
CA HIS A 95 1.98 -15.84 7.10
C HIS A 95 3.24 -14.97 7.20
N LYS A 96 3.60 -14.32 6.10
CA LYS A 96 4.66 -13.32 6.06
C LYS A 96 4.08 -11.93 5.90
N LEU A 97 4.50 -11.03 6.78
CA LEU A 97 4.36 -9.60 6.58
C LEU A 97 5.50 -9.11 5.69
N ARG A 98 5.13 -8.55 4.54
CA ARG A 98 6.04 -7.87 3.61
C ARG A 98 5.76 -6.37 3.58
N VAL A 99 6.81 -5.60 3.35
CA VAL A 99 6.75 -4.14 3.24
C VAL A 99 7.52 -3.74 1.99
N VAL A 100 6.85 -3.07 1.05
CA VAL A 100 7.41 -2.70 -0.25
C VAL A 100 7.20 -1.21 -0.55
N SER A 101 8.09 -0.63 -1.34
CA SER A 101 7.86 0.69 -1.97
C SER A 101 6.95 0.50 -3.17
N LEU A 102 6.01 1.42 -3.37
CA LEU A 102 5.15 1.44 -4.54
C LEU A 102 5.92 1.96 -5.77
N SER A 103 6.76 2.96 -5.57
CA SER A 103 7.60 3.58 -6.59
C SER A 103 8.66 2.61 -7.12
N SER A 104 9.49 2.03 -6.25
CA SER A 104 10.57 1.14 -6.68
C SER A 104 10.14 -0.32 -6.82
N ARG A 105 9.02 -0.71 -6.19
CA ARG A 105 8.54 -2.11 -6.08
C ARG A 105 9.51 -3.02 -5.33
N GLU A 106 10.48 -2.44 -4.62
CA GLU A 106 11.46 -3.17 -3.84
C GLU A 106 10.99 -3.39 -2.41
N GLN A 107 11.52 -4.45 -1.81
CA GLN A 107 11.26 -4.77 -0.42
C GLN A 107 12.04 -3.83 0.51
N LEU A 108 11.33 -3.11 1.38
CA LEU A 108 11.88 -2.09 2.26
C LEU A 108 12.34 -2.62 3.62
N ALA A 109 11.90 -3.83 3.99
CA ALA A 109 12.25 -4.45 5.25
C ALA A 109 12.31 -5.96 5.10
N LYS A 110 13.13 -6.62 5.93
CA LYS A 110 13.14 -8.09 6.01
C LYS A 110 11.72 -8.61 6.29
N GLU A 111 11.39 -9.72 5.64
CA GLU A 111 10.13 -10.40 5.90
C GLU A 111 10.01 -10.77 7.37
N ARG A 112 8.79 -10.64 7.91
CA ARG A 112 8.49 -10.97 9.29
C ARG A 112 7.38 -12.00 9.34
N ALA A 113 7.57 -13.08 10.10
CA ALA A 113 6.51 -14.03 10.35
C ALA A 113 5.40 -13.38 11.19
N VAL A 114 4.14 -13.70 10.88
CA VAL A 114 2.96 -13.33 11.66
C VAL A 114 2.15 -14.57 12.02
N GLU A 115 1.20 -14.45 12.94
CA GLU A 115 0.30 -15.58 13.25
C GLU A 115 -0.67 -15.83 12.09
N LEU A 116 -0.98 -17.10 11.82
CA LEU A 116 -1.99 -17.51 10.83
C LEU A 116 -3.33 -16.84 11.12
N GLY A 117 -3.83 -16.03 10.19
CA GLY A 117 -5.09 -15.29 10.32
C GLY A 117 -4.93 -13.85 10.82
N SER A 118 -3.70 -13.38 11.02
CA SER A 118 -3.43 -11.97 11.32
C SER A 118 -3.90 -11.07 10.16
N ARG A 119 -4.48 -9.92 10.49
CA ARG A 119 -5.00 -8.95 9.50
C ARG A 119 -4.46 -7.56 9.78
N LEU A 120 -4.09 -6.84 8.72
CA LEU A 120 -3.74 -5.44 8.81
C LEU A 120 -5.03 -4.61 8.93
N VAL A 121 -5.10 -3.73 9.93
CA VAL A 121 -6.31 -2.95 10.23
C VAL A 121 -6.15 -1.50 9.82
N VAL A 122 -5.14 -0.81 10.35
CA VAL A 122 -4.92 0.62 10.07
C VAL A 122 -3.46 1.01 10.22
N CYS A 123 -3.06 2.00 9.44
CA CYS A 123 -1.76 2.66 9.55
C CYS A 123 -1.91 4.15 9.21
N SER A 124 -1.00 4.98 9.70
CA SER A 124 -0.99 6.43 9.38
C SER A 124 0.28 6.80 8.62
N LYS A 125 0.20 7.87 7.82
CA LYS A 125 1.37 8.49 7.19
C LYS A 125 2.25 9.24 8.21
N SER A 126 1.65 9.77 9.26
CA SER A 126 2.29 10.61 10.29
C SER A 126 2.68 9.85 11.57
N SER A 127 2.49 8.54 11.61
CA SER A 127 2.89 7.72 12.76
C SER A 127 3.79 6.56 12.33
N THR A 128 4.50 6.00 13.31
CA THR A 128 5.31 4.79 13.11
C THR A 128 4.49 3.51 13.22
N ASN A 129 3.22 3.63 13.61
CA ASN A 129 2.39 2.52 14.09
C ASN A 129 1.60 1.89 12.94
N VAL A 130 1.59 0.57 12.93
CA VAL A 130 0.63 -0.24 12.17
C VAL A 130 -0.12 -1.12 13.15
N THR A 131 -1.44 -0.98 13.17
CA THR A 131 -2.31 -1.80 14.02
C THR A 131 -2.80 -3.01 13.22
N MET A 132 -2.68 -4.17 13.84
CA MET A 132 -3.04 -5.47 13.31
C MET A 132 -4.06 -6.11 14.24
N GLN A 133 -4.97 -6.90 13.67
CA GLN A 133 -5.81 -7.80 14.42
C GLN A 133 -5.19 -9.19 14.37
N MET A 134 -4.92 -9.76 15.54
CA MET A 134 -4.47 -11.12 15.69
C MET A 134 -5.64 -12.10 15.51
N PRO A 135 -5.38 -13.38 15.22
CA PRO A 135 -6.42 -14.37 14.94
C PRO A 135 -7.42 -14.53 16.10
N ARG A 136 -6.99 -14.23 17.33
CA ARG A 136 -7.78 -14.30 18.57
C ARG A 136 -8.64 -13.06 18.81
N GLY A 137 -8.65 -12.09 17.89
CA GLY A 137 -9.42 -10.84 17.98
C GLY A 137 -8.68 -9.68 18.66
N ASN A 138 -7.54 -9.94 19.32
CA ASN A 138 -6.72 -8.91 19.94
C ASN A 138 -6.17 -7.92 18.90
N LEU A 139 -6.10 -6.64 19.25
CA LEU A 139 -5.41 -5.64 18.45
C LEU A 139 -3.97 -5.48 18.95
N GLU A 140 -3.01 -5.65 18.05
CA GLU A 140 -1.60 -5.45 18.32
C GLU A 140 -1.04 -4.31 17.47
N THR A 141 -0.11 -3.55 18.02
CA THR A 141 0.57 -2.49 17.27
C THR A 141 2.03 -2.85 17.06
N ILE A 142 2.46 -2.78 15.80
CA ILE A 142 3.86 -2.94 15.41
C ILE A 142 4.42 -1.63 14.86
N HIS A 143 5.74 -1.52 14.81
CA HIS A 143 6.46 -0.37 14.25
C HIS A 143 7.43 -0.83 13.16
N PRO A 144 6.96 -1.01 11.91
CA PRO A 144 7.83 -1.41 10.81
C PRO A 144 8.95 -0.39 10.61
N ARG A 145 10.19 -0.87 10.40
CA ARG A 145 11.37 0.00 10.27
C ARG A 145 11.21 1.10 9.18
N PRO A 146 10.58 0.84 8.02
CA PRO A 146 10.31 1.90 7.03
C PRO A 146 9.40 3.03 7.54
N PHE A 147 8.42 2.72 8.41
CA PHE A 147 7.55 3.73 9.02
C PHE A 147 8.30 4.57 10.04
N VAL A 148 9.13 3.93 10.86
CA VAL A 148 10.01 4.61 11.82
C VAL A 148 10.97 5.56 11.10
N VAL A 149 11.65 5.06 10.06
CA VAL A 149 12.57 5.83 9.23
C VAL A 149 11.87 7.03 8.59
N ARG A 150 10.66 6.86 8.05
CA ARG A 150 9.89 7.96 7.46
C ARG A 150 9.60 9.07 8.46
N VAL A 151 9.16 8.73 9.67
CA VAL A 151 8.87 9.73 10.72
C VAL A 151 10.16 10.45 11.16
N ILE A 152 11.26 9.71 11.33
CA ILE A 152 12.56 10.31 11.66
C ILE A 152 13.00 11.31 10.58
N LYS A 153 12.89 10.94 9.30
CA LYS A 153 13.21 11.83 8.17
C LYS A 153 12.39 13.12 8.21
N GLN A 154 11.08 13.01 8.45
CA GLN A 154 10.19 14.17 8.61
C GLN A 154 10.62 15.07 9.78
N LEU A 155 10.99 14.49 10.93
CA LEU A 155 11.47 15.27 12.07
C LEU A 155 12.79 15.99 11.77
N ILE A 156 13.70 15.35 11.03
CA ILE A 156 14.95 15.97 10.58
C ILE A 156 14.65 17.13 9.62
N ASP A 157 13.74 16.93 8.65
CA ASP A 157 13.31 17.97 7.70
C ASP A 157 12.71 19.20 8.40
N GLU A 158 12.02 18.98 9.53
CA GLU A 158 11.42 20.02 10.37
C GLU A 158 12.40 20.59 11.42
N LEU A 159 13.69 20.21 11.39
CA LEU A 159 14.73 20.61 12.36
C LEU A 159 14.43 20.20 13.82
N LYS A 160 13.57 19.19 14.03
CA LYS A 160 13.17 18.63 15.33
C LYS A 160 14.11 17.50 15.77
N TYR A 161 15.39 17.83 15.94
CA TYR A 161 16.44 16.84 16.20
C TYR A 161 16.29 16.09 17.52
N VAL A 162 15.75 16.74 18.56
CA VAL A 162 15.54 16.11 19.87
C VAL A 162 14.50 14.99 19.77
N GLU A 163 13.40 15.25 19.07
CA GLU A 163 12.35 14.27 18.77
C GLU A 163 12.88 13.15 17.87
N ALA A 164 13.65 13.48 16.84
CA ALA A 164 14.27 12.48 15.96
C ALA A 164 15.18 11.53 16.76
N LEU A 165 16.05 12.06 17.63
CA LEU A 165 16.92 11.28 18.51
C LEU A 165 16.14 10.38 19.48
N LYS A 166 15.01 10.87 20.02
CA LYS A 166 14.14 10.06 20.88
C LYS A 166 13.56 8.88 20.12
N GLU A 167 13.05 9.09 18.91
CA GLU A 167 12.51 8.01 18.08
C GLU A 167 13.60 7.02 17.63
N MET A 168 14.78 7.51 17.23
CA MET A 168 15.94 6.67 16.92
C MET A 168 16.32 5.78 18.10
N LYS A 169 16.43 6.35 19.31
CA LYS A 169 16.76 5.60 20.53
C LYS A 169 15.69 4.58 20.87
N LYS A 170 14.40 4.97 20.82
CA LYS A 170 13.25 4.11 21.12
C LYS A 170 13.19 2.89 20.19
N HIS A 171 13.47 3.08 18.90
CA HIS A 171 13.33 2.05 17.88
C HIS A 171 14.67 1.44 17.42
N ARG A 172 15.78 1.78 18.08
CA ARG A 172 17.13 1.27 17.79
C ARG A 172 17.53 1.47 16.32
N ILE A 173 17.33 2.69 15.85
CA ILE A 173 17.85 3.18 14.57
C ILE A 173 19.26 3.72 14.81
N ASP A 174 20.17 3.48 13.86
CA ASP A 174 21.52 4.03 13.91
C ASP A 174 21.45 5.55 13.84
N MET A 175 22.10 6.23 14.78
CA MET A 175 22.11 7.69 14.87
C MET A 175 22.93 8.35 13.75
N ASN A 176 23.77 7.59 13.04
CA ASN A 176 24.46 8.06 11.83
C ASN A 176 23.49 8.59 10.77
N MET A 177 22.24 8.12 10.80
CA MET A 177 21.16 8.61 9.94
C MET A 177 20.95 10.13 9.99
N LEU A 178 21.27 10.80 11.10
CA LEU A 178 21.17 12.26 11.18
C LEU A 178 22.08 12.96 10.17
N VAL A 179 23.25 12.39 9.92
CA VAL A 179 24.25 12.92 8.99
C VAL A 179 24.02 12.34 7.59
N ASP A 180 23.78 11.03 7.48
CA ASP A 180 23.63 10.36 6.19
C ASP A 180 22.42 10.85 5.38
N TYR A 181 21.35 11.29 6.06
CA TYR A 181 20.12 11.69 5.39
C TYR A 181 20.21 13.06 4.73
N LYS A 182 20.82 14.03 5.42
CA LYS A 182 21.05 15.40 4.95
C LYS A 182 22.37 15.90 5.53
N PRO A 183 23.49 15.67 4.82
CA PRO A 183 24.82 16.03 5.33
C PRO A 183 25.12 17.54 5.29
N ASP A 184 24.35 18.31 4.53
CA ASP A 184 24.45 19.77 4.36
C ASP A 184 23.34 20.52 5.11
#